data_AF-A0A1I6G7J4-F1
#
_entry.id   AF-A0A1I6G7J4-F1
#
_cell.length_a   1.000
_cell.length_b   1.000
_cell.length_c   1.000
_cell.angle_alpha   90.00
_cell.angle_beta   90.00
_cell.angle_gamma   90.00
#
_symmetry.space_group_name_H-M   'P 1'
#
loop_
_entity.id
_entity.type
_entity.pdbx_description
1 polymer ?
#
loop_
_entity_poly.entity_id
_entity_poly.type
_entity_poly.pdbx_seq_one_letter_code
_entity_poly.pdbx_strand_id
1 'polypeptide(L)'
;MLNITIGYGFCLLTAMIVIAGDYILKVAADGDMALNSRHVIAGGALYASSAILWYFSMRYVTLAQAGVAFSMITLLALCVIGAAMFGERFQAREFAGIACALAAMVLLIRVA
;
A
#
# COMPACT_ATOMS: atom_id res chain seq x y z
N MET A 1 15.65 -8.75 -18.01
CA MET A 1 15.43 -9.13 -16.59
C MET A 1 15.79 -8.00 -15.60
N LEU A 2 16.93 -7.30 -15.79
CA LEU A 2 17.31 -6.17 -14.93
C LEU A 2 16.25 -5.04 -14.86
N ASN A 3 15.66 -4.66 -16.01
CA ASN A 3 14.65 -3.60 -16.08
C ASN A 3 13.39 -3.91 -15.25
N ILE A 4 12.88 -5.14 -15.31
CA ILE A 4 11.68 -5.56 -14.57
C ILE A 4 11.93 -5.52 -13.05
N THR A 5 13.12 -5.95 -12.62
CA THR A 5 13.53 -5.93 -11.20
C THR A 5 13.54 -4.49 -10.66
N ILE A 6 14.03 -3.54 -11.46
CA ILE A 6 14.01 -2.11 -11.11
C ILE A 6 12.57 -1.60 -10.97
N GLY A 7 11.68 -1.97 -11.90
CA GLY A 7 10.26 -1.59 -11.83
C GLY A 7 9.58 -2.07 -10.56
N TYR A 8 9.78 -3.34 -10.19
CA TYR A 8 9.26 -3.88 -8.93
C TYR A 8 9.93 -3.28 -7.69
N GLY A 9 11.22 -2.93 -7.77
CA GLY A 9 11.94 -2.21 -6.72
C GLY A 9 11.29 -0.85 -6.44
N PHE A 10 10.95 -0.09 -7.49
CA PHE A 10 10.19 1.16 -7.33
C PHE A 10 8.79 0.92 -6.78
N CYS A 11 8.07 -0.13 -7.21
CA CYS A 11 6.77 -0.49 -6.60
C CYS A 11 6.87 -0.73 -5.10
N LEU A 12 7.89 -1.49 -4.67
CA LEU A 12 8.10 -1.81 -3.27
C LEU A 12 8.43 -0.54 -2.47
N LEU A 13 9.29 0.34 -2.98
CA LEU A 13 9.56 1.63 -2.36
C LEU A 13 8.30 2.50 -2.26
N THR A 14 7.50 2.56 -3.32
CA THR A 14 6.21 3.28 -3.29
C THR A 14 5.29 2.70 -2.23
N ALA A 15 5.16 1.37 -2.15
CA ALA A 15 4.34 0.71 -1.14
C ALA A 15 4.80 1.05 0.28
N MET A 16 6.12 1.01 0.55
CA MET A 16 6.67 1.36 1.86
C MET A 16 6.35 2.81 2.26
N ILE A 17 6.46 3.76 1.33
CA ILE A 17 6.13 5.17 1.58
C ILE A 17 4.63 5.34 1.85
N VAL A 18 3.78 4.68 1.06
CA VAL A 18 2.33 4.73 1.24
C VAL A 18 1.93 4.12 2.58
N ILE A 19 2.46 2.95 2.94
CA ILE A 19 2.19 2.30 4.23
C ILE A 19 2.60 3.21 5.40
N ALA A 20 3.75 3.87 5.31
CA ALA A 20 4.17 4.84 6.32
C ALA A 20 3.24 6.06 6.39
N GLY A 21 2.77 6.54 5.24
CA GLY A 21 1.77 7.60 5.14
C GLY A 21 0.45 7.21 5.80
N ASP A 22 -0.09 6.04 5.46
CA ASP A 22 -1.32 5.48 6.01
C ASP A 22 -1.23 5.31 7.53
N TYR A 23 -0.09 4.82 8.03
CA TYR A 23 0.15 4.72 9.46
C TYR A 23 0.05 6.09 10.16
N ILE A 24 0.73 7.11 9.63
CA ILE A 24 0.71 8.47 10.20
C ILE A 24 -0.70 9.07 10.13
N LEU A 25 -1.41 8.86 9.03
CA LEU A 25 -2.79 9.30 8.87
C LEU A 25 -3.71 8.62 9.87
N LYS A 26 -3.54 7.32 10.10
CA LYS A 26 -4.31 6.54 11.07
C LYS A 26 -4.06 7.04 12.49
N VAL A 27 -2.81 7.32 12.87
CA VAL A 27 -2.48 7.94 14.16
C VAL A 27 -3.17 9.31 14.32
N ALA A 28 -3.21 10.12 13.28
CA ALA A 28 -3.91 11.41 13.31
C ALA A 28 -5.43 11.23 13.44
N ALA A 29 -5.99 10.26 12.73
CA ALA A 29 -7.42 9.96 12.71
C ALA A 29 -7.91 9.43 14.07
N ASP A 30 -7.21 8.47 14.67
CA ASP A 30 -7.57 7.92 15.98
C ASP A 30 -7.31 8.91 17.13
N GLY A 31 -6.46 9.91 16.91
CA GLY A 31 -6.16 11.00 17.85
C GLY A 31 -7.06 12.23 17.73
N ASP A 32 -8.15 12.18 16.96
CA ASP A 32 -9.07 13.31 16.69
C ASP A 32 -8.35 14.60 16.24
N MET A 33 -7.24 14.46 15.53
CA MET A 33 -6.45 15.60 15.09
C MET A 33 -7.13 16.35 13.94
N ALA A 34 -7.03 17.68 13.94
CA ALA A 34 -7.51 18.50 12.83
C ALA A 34 -6.81 18.14 11.50
N LEU A 35 -7.50 18.37 10.37
CA LEU A 35 -6.96 18.14 9.01
C LEU A 35 -5.70 18.96 8.70
N ASN A 36 -5.53 20.12 9.34
CA ASN A 36 -4.32 20.94 9.20
C ASN A 36 -3.21 20.57 10.21
N SER A 37 -3.35 19.44 10.92
CA SER A 37 -2.32 18.97 11.84
C SER A 37 -1.07 18.52 11.08
N ARG A 38 0.08 18.61 11.74
CA ARG A 38 1.37 18.20 11.17
C ARG A 38 1.37 16.74 10.69
N HIS A 39 0.61 15.87 11.35
CA HIS A 39 0.51 14.45 10.98
C HIS A 39 -0.25 14.26 9.66
N VAL A 40 -1.40 14.92 9.48
CA VAL A 40 -2.16 14.83 8.23
C VAL A 40 -1.36 15.40 7.06
N ILE A 41 -0.68 16.53 7.27
CA ILE A 41 0.21 17.12 6.24
C ILE A 41 1.37 16.18 5.92
N ALA A 42 2.00 15.57 6.93
CA ALA A 42 3.11 14.64 6.71
C ALA A 42 2.65 13.38 5.95
N GLY A 43 1.54 12.76 6.35
CA GLY A 43 0.97 11.60 5.66
C GLY A 43 0.56 11.94 4.22
N GLY A 44 -0.07 13.10 4.00
CA GLY A 44 -0.41 13.60 2.67
C GLY A 44 0.82 13.88 1.79
N ALA A 45 1.88 14.45 2.37
CA ALA A 45 3.14 14.68 1.66
C ALA A 45 3.83 13.37 1.25
N LEU A 46 3.79 12.34 2.10
CA LEU A 46 4.28 11.02 1.75
C LEU A 46 3.49 10.43 0.57
N TYR A 47 2.16 10.54 0.59
CA TYR A 47 1.31 10.14 -0.54
C TYR A 47 1.65 10.88 -1.83
N ALA A 48 1.81 12.20 -1.77
CA ALA A 48 2.21 12.99 -2.93
C ALA A 48 3.59 12.57 -3.47
N SER A 49 4.54 12.27 -2.58
CA SER A 49 5.88 11.81 -2.98
C SER A 49 5.86 10.41 -3.61
N SER A 50 4.95 9.54 -3.16
CA SER A 50 4.83 8.17 -3.64
C SER A 50 4.40 8.12 -5.12
N ALA A 51 3.63 9.12 -5.57
CA ALA A 51 3.23 9.26 -6.97
C ALA A 51 4.44 9.39 -7.94
N ILE A 52 5.56 9.98 -7.47
CA ILE A 52 6.78 10.11 -8.27
C ILE A 52 7.43 8.74 -8.49
N LEU A 53 7.55 7.94 -7.42
CA LEU A 53 8.11 6.59 -7.49
C LEU A 53 7.21 5.65 -8.30
N TRP A 54 5.89 5.82 -8.17
CA TRP A 54 4.88 5.14 -8.97
C TRP A 54 5.08 5.37 -10.47
N TYR A 55 5.28 6.64 -10.87
CA TYR A 55 5.61 7.00 -12.24
C TYR A 55 6.87 6.29 -12.74
N PHE A 56 7.94 6.27 -11.94
CA PHE A 56 9.19 5.59 -12.32
C PHE A 56 9.01 4.08 -12.45
N SER A 57 8.22 3.44 -11.59
CA SER A 57 7.92 2.02 -11.70
C SER A 57 7.26 1.68 -13.05
N MET A 58 6.28 2.49 -13.47
CA MET A 58 5.56 2.29 -14.74
C MET A 58 6.41 2.47 -15.99
N ARG A 59 7.61 3.04 -15.87
CA ARG A 59 8.58 3.07 -16.99
C ARG A 59 9.16 1.70 -17.30
N TYR A 60 9.05 0.75 -16.36
CA TYR A 60 9.71 -0.55 -16.44
C TYR A 60 8.76 -1.75 -16.37
N VAL A 61 7.60 -1.59 -15.72
CA VAL A 61 6.55 -2.62 -15.63
C VAL A 61 5.20 -2.06 -16.07
N THR A 62 4.31 -2.93 -16.53
CA THR A 62 2.96 -2.49 -16.93
C THR A 62 2.18 -1.98 -15.73
N LEU A 63 1.21 -1.08 -15.98
CA LEU A 63 0.29 -0.59 -14.95
C LEU A 63 -0.39 -1.72 -14.18
N ALA A 64 -0.77 -2.80 -14.88
CA ALA A 64 -1.39 -3.97 -14.26
C ALA A 64 -0.42 -4.68 -13.30
N GLN A 65 0.83 -4.92 -13.72
CA GLN A 65 1.84 -5.55 -12.87
C GLN A 65 2.18 -4.70 -11.65
N ALA A 66 2.36 -3.39 -11.84
CA ALA A 66 2.63 -2.45 -10.76
C ALA A 66 1.47 -2.38 -9.77
N GLY A 67 0.24 -2.28 -10.29
CA GLY A 67 -0.99 -2.25 -9.50
C GLY A 67 -1.14 -3.48 -8.62
N VAL A 68 -1.01 -4.67 -9.19
CA VAL A 68 -1.15 -5.92 -8.43
C VAL A 68 -0.06 -6.06 -7.36
N ALA A 69 1.21 -5.82 -7.70
CA ALA A 69 2.32 -5.93 -6.75
C ALA A 69 2.15 -4.96 -5.58
N PHE A 70 1.83 -3.71 -5.87
CA PHE A 70 1.58 -2.69 -4.85
C PHE A 70 0.38 -3.04 -3.98
N SER A 71 -0.77 -3.37 -4.57
CA SER A 71 -1.98 -3.72 -3.82
C SER A 71 -1.76 -4.92 -2.90
N MET A 72 -1.01 -5.94 -3.32
CA MET A 72 -0.70 -7.08 -2.46
C MET A 72 0.16 -6.67 -1.26
N ILE A 73 1.21 -5.88 -1.49
CA ILE A 73 2.12 -5.45 -0.43
C ILE A 73 1.37 -4.55 0.57
N THR A 74 0.66 -3.53 0.08
CA THR A 74 -0.04 -2.58 0.95
C THR A 74 -1.19 -3.23 1.70
N LEU A 75 -2.02 -4.06 1.06
CA LEU A 75 -3.13 -4.75 1.72
C LEU A 75 -2.64 -5.62 2.87
N LEU A 76 -1.68 -6.52 2.60
CA LEU A 76 -1.17 -7.43 3.63
C LEU A 76 -0.48 -6.67 4.76
N ALA A 77 0.38 -5.70 4.43
CA ALA A 77 1.08 -4.92 5.44
C ALA A 77 0.12 -4.12 6.32
N LEU A 78 -0.87 -3.44 5.73
CA LEU A 78 -1.84 -2.64 6.48
C LEU A 78 -2.78 -3.50 7.32
N CYS A 79 -3.20 -4.67 6.84
CA CYS A 79 -3.95 -5.62 7.68
C CYS A 79 -3.13 -6.05 8.90
N VAL A 80 -1.85 -6.39 8.71
CA VAL A 80 -0.96 -6.77 9.81
C VAL A 80 -0.74 -5.61 10.77
N ILE A 81 -0.48 -4.40 10.26
CA ILE A 81 -0.28 -3.19 11.06
C ILE A 81 -1.56 -2.83 11.83
N GLY A 82 -2.73 -2.91 11.20
CA GLY A 82 -4.04 -2.69 11.83
C GLY A 82 -4.24 -3.61 13.03
N ALA A 83 -4.02 -4.92 12.86
CA ALA A 83 -4.10 -5.87 13.97
C ALA A 83 -3.03 -5.63 15.05
N ALA A 84 -1.76 -5.44 14.66
CA ALA A 84 -0.65 -5.46 15.59
C ALA A 84 -0.42 -4.14 16.33
N MET A 85 -0.66 -3.00 15.67
CA MET A 85 -0.35 -1.66 16.20
C MET A 85 -1.61 -0.92 16.66
N PHE A 86 -2.76 -1.14 16.00
CA PHE A 86 -4.02 -0.45 16.31
C PHE A 86 -5.02 -1.34 17.06
N GLY A 87 -4.70 -2.62 17.27
CA GLY A 87 -5.54 -3.56 18.01
C GLY A 87 -6.85 -3.91 17.28
N GLU A 88 -6.89 -3.72 15.96
CA GLU A 88 -8.06 -4.00 15.14
C GLU A 88 -8.32 -5.52 15.11
N ARG A 89 -9.53 -5.92 15.50
CA ARG A 89 -9.92 -7.33 15.55
C ARG A 89 -10.56 -7.74 14.23
N PHE A 90 -9.93 -8.67 13.53
CA PHE A 90 -10.50 -9.31 12.34
C PHE A 90 -11.46 -10.43 12.74
N GLN A 91 -12.68 -10.42 12.20
CA GLN A 91 -13.60 -11.55 12.29
C GLN A 91 -13.47 -12.43 11.04
N ALA A 92 -14.15 -13.58 11.04
CA ALA A 92 -14.10 -14.54 9.94
C ALA A 92 -14.48 -13.92 8.57
N ARG A 93 -15.36 -12.91 8.57
CA ARG A 93 -15.77 -12.20 7.35
C ARG A 93 -14.63 -11.37 6.77
N GLU A 94 -13.87 -10.66 7.60
CA GLU A 94 -12.73 -9.87 7.13
C GLU A 94 -11.62 -10.77 6.59
N PHE A 95 -11.38 -11.94 7.21
CA PHE A 95 -10.47 -12.95 6.65
C PHE A 95 -10.95 -13.47 5.29
N ALA A 96 -12.25 -13.73 5.12
CA ALA A 96 -12.80 -14.09 3.80
C ALA A 96 -12.61 -12.94 2.79
N GLY A 97 -12.78 -11.69 3.21
CA GLY A 97 -12.52 -10.51 2.38
C GLY A 97 -11.05 -10.42 1.93
N ILE A 98 -10.11 -10.62 2.84
CA ILE A 98 -8.66 -10.68 2.54
C ILE A 98 -8.39 -11.83 1.57
N ALA A 99 -8.95 -13.02 1.80
CA ALA A 99 -8.78 -14.17 0.90
C ALA A 99 -9.32 -13.88 -0.51
N CYS A 100 -10.50 -13.26 -0.62
CA CYS A 100 -11.07 -12.84 -1.90
C CYS A 100 -10.18 -11.78 -2.60
N ALA A 101 -9.65 -10.81 -1.85
CA ALA A 101 -8.75 -9.81 -2.39
C ALA A 101 -7.46 -10.45 -2.91
N LEU A 102 -6.86 -11.38 -2.15
CA LEU A 102 -5.70 -12.13 -2.58
C LEU A 102 -6.00 -13.00 -3.82
N ALA A 103 -7.16 -13.65 -3.86
CA ALA A 103 -7.60 -14.44 -5.02
C ALA A 103 -7.77 -13.56 -6.28
N ALA A 104 -8.42 -12.40 -6.15
CA ALA A 104 -8.53 -11.43 -7.23
C ALA A 104 -7.15 -10.96 -7.72
N MET A 105 -6.21 -10.73 -6.80
CA MET A 105 -4.84 -10.35 -7.16
C MET A 105 -4.10 -11.48 -7.88
N VAL A 106 -4.23 -12.74 -7.44
CA VAL A 106 -3.64 -13.91 -8.13
C VAL A 106 -4.18 -14.05 -9.54
N LEU A 107 -5.49 -13.85 -9.76
CA LEU A 107 -6.09 -13.89 -11.10
C LEU A 107 -5.59 -12.76 -12.01
N LEU A 108 -5.19 -11.62 -11.44
CA LEU A 108 -4.63 -10.48 -12.16
C LEU A 108 -3.11 -10.59 -12.38
N ILE A 109 -2.41 -11.50 -11.70
CA ILE A 109 -1.03 -11.85 -12.04
C ILE A 109 -1.04 -12.48 -13.43
N ARG A 110 -0.67 -11.70 -14.44
CA ARG A 110 -0.32 -12.26 -15.76
C ARG A 110 0.91 -13.13 -15.59
N VAL A 111 0.71 -14.44 -15.66
CA VAL A 111 1.76 -15.38 -16.06
C VAL A 111 2.03 -15.06 -17.54
N ALA A 112 3.06 -14.25 -17.78
CA ALA A 112 3.62 -14.03 -19.11
C ALA A 112 4.66 -15.12 -19.39
#